data_AF-A0A3C0MGY0-F1
#
_entry.id   AF-A0A3C0MGY0-F1
#
_cell.length_a   1.000
_cell.length_b   1.000
_cell.length_c   1.000
_cell.angle_alpha   90.00
_cell.angle_beta   90.00
_cell.angle_gamma   90.00
#
_symmetry.space_group_name_H-M   'P 1'
#
loop_
_entity.id
_entity.type
_entity.pdbx_description
1 polymer ?
#
loop_
_entity_poly.entity_id
_entity_poly.type
_entity_poly.pdbx_seq_one_letter_code
_entity_poly.pdbx_strand_id
1 'polypeptide(L)'
;ISPTLVLHGDAAPLIRAEAGRHTAACIAGAEYLEIPGWGHAMSPAAVEAVAGPMVRFISSVESARADAFAVRPAPGCCGATPGD
;
A
#
# COMPACT_ATOMS: atom_id res chain seq x y z
N ILE A 1 4.91 -10.49 -3.79
CA ILE A 1 4.18 -9.72 -2.76
C ILE A 1 4.00 -8.31 -3.32
N SER A 2 2.81 -7.72 -3.24
CA SER A 2 2.53 -6.39 -3.79
C SER A 2 2.31 -5.39 -2.65
N PRO A 3 2.87 -4.17 -2.70
CA PRO A 3 2.59 -3.15 -1.70
C PRO A 3 1.08 -2.94 -1.57
N THR A 4 0.57 -2.99 -0.35
CA THR A 4 -0.87 -2.85 -0.08
C THR A 4 -1.10 -1.97 1.14
N LEU A 5 -2.04 -1.04 1.03
CA LEU A 5 -2.57 -0.25 2.14
C LEU A 5 -4.06 -0.59 2.31
N VAL A 6 -4.46 -0.94 3.53
CA VAL A 6 -5.86 -1.17 3.91
C VAL A 6 -6.31 -0.03 4.82
N LEU A 7 -7.26 0.77 4.35
CA LEU A 7 -7.91 1.84 5.12
C LEU A 7 -9.29 1.38 5.57
N HIS A 8 -9.65 1.62 6.84
CA HIS A 8 -10.99 1.29 7.34
C HIS A 8 -11.46 2.29 8.39
N GLY A 9 -12.75 2.64 8.38
CA GLY A 9 -13.34 3.53 9.38
C GLY A 9 -13.88 2.79 10.61
N ASP A 10 -13.61 3.29 11.82
CA ASP A 10 -14.07 2.64 13.07
C ASP A 10 -15.59 2.77 13.32
N ALA A 11 -16.24 3.75 12.68
CA ALA A 11 -17.65 4.08 12.82
C ALA A 11 -18.52 3.53 11.69
N ALA A 12 -17.98 2.62 10.86
CA ALA A 12 -18.71 2.01 9.75
C ALA A 12 -19.83 1.06 10.27
N PRO A 13 -21.12 1.35 10.01
CA PRO A 13 -22.22 0.56 10.59
C PRO A 13 -22.41 -0.80 9.90
N LEU A 14 -21.99 -0.92 8.63
CA LEU A 14 -22.20 -2.12 7.82
C LEU A 14 -21.06 -3.13 7.93
N ILE A 15 -19.82 -2.63 8.05
CA ILE A 15 -18.63 -3.46 8.08
C ILE A 15 -17.78 -3.01 9.27
N ARG A 16 -17.71 -3.88 10.27
CA ARG A 16 -16.97 -3.61 11.50
C ARG A 16 -15.48 -3.45 11.23
N ALA A 17 -14.79 -2.66 12.05
CA ALA A 17 -13.35 -2.43 11.97
C ALA A 17 -12.51 -3.73 12.00
N GLU A 18 -12.98 -4.76 12.70
CA GLU A 18 -12.32 -6.07 12.70
C GLU A 18 -12.16 -6.66 11.29
N ALA A 19 -13.09 -6.41 10.37
CA ALA A 19 -12.98 -6.91 8.99
C ALA A 19 -11.85 -6.22 8.22
N GLY A 20 -11.62 -4.93 8.46
CA GLY A 20 -10.48 -4.20 7.89
C GLY A 20 -9.15 -4.76 8.40
N ARG A 21 -9.04 -4.96 9.73
CA ARG A 21 -7.87 -5.59 10.35
C ARG A 21 -7.61 -7.00 9.81
N HIS A 22 -8.67 -7.80 9.70
CA HIS A 22 -8.58 -9.14 9.13
C HIS A 22 -8.11 -9.12 7.67
N THR A 23 -8.64 -8.20 6.86
CA THR A 23 -8.23 -8.04 5.46
C THR A 23 -6.74 -7.72 5.35
N ALA A 24 -6.23 -6.81 6.18
CA ALA A 24 -4.80 -6.50 6.22
C ALA A 24 -3.95 -7.71 6.64
N ALA A 25 -4.40 -8.47 7.66
CA ALA A 25 -3.70 -9.67 8.11
C ALA A 25 -3.63 -10.78 7.04
N CYS A 26 -4.61 -10.87 6.15
CA CYS A 26 -4.61 -11.81 5.03
C CYS A 26 -3.63 -11.46 3.91
N ILE A 27 -3.15 -10.20 3.85
CA ILE A 27 -2.29 -9.72 2.77
C ILE A 27 -0.87 -9.56 3.33
N ALA A 28 0.04 -10.42 2.90
CA ALA A 28 1.43 -10.37 3.34
C ALA A 28 2.05 -9.00 3.05
N GLY A 29 2.59 -8.35 4.09
CA GLY A 29 3.22 -7.03 3.99
C GLY A 29 2.25 -5.86 3.82
N ALA A 30 0.95 -6.03 4.02
CA ALA A 30 0.02 -4.92 4.00
C ALA A 30 0.19 -3.99 5.21
N GLU A 31 0.06 -2.70 4.96
CA GLU A 31 -0.13 -1.66 5.96
C GLU A 31 -1.62 -1.53 6.29
N TYR A 32 -1.95 -1.27 7.55
CA TYR A 32 -3.32 -1.03 8.00
C TYR A 32 -3.43 0.32 8.70
N LEU A 33 -4.46 1.08 8.36
CA LEU A 33 -4.82 2.32 9.06
C LEU A 33 -6.32 2.35 9.32
N GLU A 34 -6.65 2.48 10.60
CA GLU A 34 -8.01 2.72 11.08
C GLU A 34 -8.24 4.23 11.24
N ILE A 35 -9.35 4.75 10.69
CA ILE A 35 -9.67 6.18 10.67
C ILE A 35 -10.83 6.45 11.65
N PRO A 36 -10.58 7.20 12.74
CA PRO A 36 -11.60 7.51 13.74
C PRO A 36 -12.77 8.32 13.18
N GLY A 37 -13.99 7.95 13.55
CA GLY A 37 -15.23 8.60 13.16
C GLY A 37 -15.64 8.40 11.69
N TRP A 38 -14.85 7.67 10.89
CA TRP A 38 -15.20 7.43 9.49
C TRP A 38 -16.25 6.30 9.39
N GLY A 39 -17.39 6.63 8.81
CA GLY A 39 -18.49 5.69 8.57
C GLY A 39 -18.31 4.91 7.27
N HIS A 40 -19.43 4.48 6.68
CA HIS A 40 -19.41 3.73 5.42
C HIS A 40 -19.12 4.62 4.20
N ALA A 41 -19.70 5.82 4.15
CA ALA A 41 -19.51 6.74 3.05
C ALA A 41 -18.34 7.70 3.31
N MET A 42 -17.64 8.09 2.24
CA MET A 42 -16.64 9.16 2.31
C MET A 42 -17.34 10.51 2.35
N SER A 43 -17.62 11.00 3.56
CA SER A 43 -18.12 12.36 3.77
C SER A 43 -17.03 13.39 3.44
N PRO A 44 -17.38 14.67 3.18
CA PRO A 44 -16.37 15.71 2.95
C PRO A 44 -15.32 15.83 4.06
N ALA A 45 -15.73 15.60 5.32
CA ALA A 45 -14.82 15.62 6.46
C ALA A 45 -13.83 14.44 6.48
N ALA A 46 -14.18 13.32 5.85
CA ALA A 46 -13.31 12.14 5.78
C ALA A 46 -12.29 12.23 4.63
N VAL A 47 -12.47 13.15 3.66
CA VAL A 47 -11.65 13.21 2.45
C VAL A 47 -10.16 13.34 2.78
N GLU A 48 -9.77 14.29 3.62
CA GLU A 48 -8.36 14.50 3.95
C GLU A 48 -7.77 13.33 4.75
N ALA A 49 -8.55 12.79 5.69
CA ALA A 49 -8.15 11.64 6.52
C ALA A 49 -7.93 10.36 5.70
N VAL A 50 -8.58 10.22 4.54
CA VAL A 50 -8.40 9.10 3.62
C VAL A 50 -7.35 9.40 2.54
N ALA A 51 -7.47 10.56 1.87
CA ALA A 51 -6.62 10.92 0.75
C ALA A 51 -5.15 11.13 1.18
N GLY A 52 -4.90 11.73 2.34
CA GLY A 52 -3.54 11.94 2.85
C GLY A 52 -2.74 10.65 2.95
N PRO A 53 -3.23 9.62 3.68
CA PRO A 53 -2.61 8.30 3.72
C PRO A 53 -2.44 7.64 2.34
N MET A 54 -3.46 7.73 1.47
CA MET A 54 -3.36 7.18 0.10
C MET A 54 -2.22 7.82 -0.69
N VAL A 55 -2.16 9.16 -0.72
CA VAL A 55 -1.12 9.90 -1.44
C VAL A 55 0.26 9.56 -0.90
N ARG A 56 0.44 9.56 0.44
CA ARG A 56 1.73 9.18 1.03
C ARG A 56 2.16 7.76 0.66
N PHE A 57 1.24 6.80 0.74
CA PHE A 57 1.53 5.42 0.41
C PHE A 57 1.89 5.25 -1.07
N ILE A 58 1.09 5.83 -1.97
CA ILE A 58 1.34 5.78 -3.42
C ILE A 58 2.71 6.40 -3.74
N SER A 59 3.02 7.58 -3.21
CA SER A 59 4.32 8.21 -3.41
C SER A 59 5.47 7.32 -2.94
N SER A 60 5.35 6.70 -1.76
CA SER A 60 6.36 5.77 -1.24
C SER A 60 6.57 4.56 -2.16
N VAL A 61 5.48 3.97 -2.64
CA VAL A 61 5.53 2.83 -3.56
C VAL A 61 6.17 3.21 -4.89
N GLU A 62 5.79 4.35 -5.47
CA GLU A 62 6.35 4.80 -6.74
C GLU A 62 7.84 5.15 -6.62
N SER A 63 8.27 5.77 -5.51
CA SER A 63 9.69 5.98 -5.21
C SER A 63 10.46 4.66 -5.12
N ALA A 64 9.97 3.69 -4.34
CA ALA A 64 10.62 2.39 -4.22
C ALA A 64 10.69 1.62 -5.55
N ARG A 65 9.64 1.73 -6.39
CA ARG A 65 9.64 1.16 -7.73
C ARG A 65 10.68 1.84 -8.61
N ALA A 66 10.73 3.17 -8.62
CA ALA A 66 11.72 3.92 -9.39
C ALA A 66 13.16 3.54 -9.00
N ASP A 67 13.43 3.44 -7.70
CA ASP A 67 14.74 3.02 -7.19
C ASP A 67 15.10 1.60 -7.65
N ALA A 68 14.16 0.66 -7.57
CA ALA A 68 14.36 -0.70 -8.05
C ALA A 68 14.68 -0.78 -9.54
N PHE A 69 14.05 0.07 -10.37
CA PHE A 69 14.35 0.18 -11.80
C PHE A 69 15.67 0.93 -12.08
N ALA A 70 16.12 1.79 -11.17
CA ALA A 70 17.38 2.52 -11.30
C ALA A 70 18.62 1.67 -10.97
N VAL A 71 18.46 0.55 -10.25
CA VAL A 71 19.55 -0.41 -10.00
C VAL A 71 20.01 -1.01 -11.34
N ARG A 72 21.23 -0.66 -11.77
CA ARG A 72 21.84 -1.33 -12.92
C ARG A 72 22.00 -2.82 -12.61
N PRO A 73 21.61 -3.73 -13.51
CA PRO A 73 21.98 -5.13 -13.37
C PRO A 73 23.50 -5.24 -13.32
N ALA A 74 24.01 -6.09 -12.41
CA ALA A 74 25.43 -6.34 -12.31
C ALA A 74 25.97 -6.81 -13.69
N PRO A 75 27.16 -6.34 -14.12
CA PRO A 75 27.77 -6.84 -15.33
C PRO A 75 27.90 -8.37 -15.22
N GLY A 76 27.29 -9.11 -16.14
CA GLY A 76 27.41 -10.58 -16.22
C GLY A 76 26.11 -11.39 -16.14
N CYS A 77 24.97 -10.81 -15.77
CA CYS A 77 23.72 -11.60 -15.69
C CYS A 77 23.10 -11.99 -17.05
N CYS A 78 23.56 -11.41 -18.15
CA CYS A 78 23.14 -11.78 -19.51
C CYS A 78 24.26 -11.66 -20.57
N GLY A 79 25.53 -11.52 -20.16
CA GLY A 79 26.63 -11.18 -21.07
C GLY A 79 27.76 -12.21 -21.22
N ALA A 80 27.74 -13.33 -20.49
CA ALA A 80 28.73 -14.38 -20.68
C ALA A 80 28.27 -15.34 -21.78
N THR A 81 28.78 -15.19 -22.99
CA THR A 81 28.82 -16.30 -23.96
C THR A 81 29.86 -17.30 -23.50
N PRO A 82 29.59 -18.62 -23.49
CA PRO A 82 30.64 -19.61 -23.25
C PRO A 82 31.65 -19.57 -24.40
N GLY A 83 32.89 -19.16 -24.14
CA GLY A 83 33.97 -19.23 -25.15
C GLY A 83 35.12 -18.22 -25.09
N ASP A 84 35.24 -17.40 -24.05
CA ASP A 84 36.38 -16.48 -23.85
C ASP A 84 37.58 -17.17 -23.17
#